data_AF-A0A952LM96-F1
#
_entry.id   AF-A0A952LM96-F1
#
_cell.length_a   1.000
_cell.length_b   1.000
_cell.length_c   1.000
_cell.angle_alpha   90.00
_cell.angle_beta   90.00
_cell.angle_gamma   90.00
#
_symmetry.space_group_name_H-M   'P 1'
#
loop_
_entity.id
_entity.type
_entity.pdbx_description
1 polymer ?
#
loop_
_entity_poly.entity_id
_entity_poly.type
_entity_poly.pdbx_seq_one_letter_code
_entity_poly.pdbx_strand_id
1 'polypeptide(L)'
;MIRLSITFLSFLIFSFHLVAQDEIEYNSDDIKEIKFSGMQLIKEYEQLLNLISNTDVGYAKQGEIIKNSYQKGFGQQIFKSGEVVVENNLNPEWTKEDKIKDLTVADYLNKFNLFYSKSDQNSVVFQNIETSPIRQEEYIYLEIYYESIFKGRHLNYNLPYQMNRRVATIEAQRLSGNSWDLKIVGVTFYNPVIHHNFLQKKNIPIQEITIRWEGDNKSSLYTIYSGEKLLGTTSDTFFNILNHHDLQTIQVFNLGSQQNKSTTIDIDTIQNTISTGTISPIRNKRKKKTTNIVGIILVVVSVPLILISLFTKN
;
A
#
# COMPACT_ATOMS: atom_id res chain seq x y z
N MET A 1 -55.32 24.09 52.09
CA MET A 1 -54.16 25.00 51.92
C MET A 1 -52.96 24.14 51.55
N ILE A 2 -52.37 24.41 50.40
CA ILE A 2 -51.29 23.68 49.69
C ILE A 2 -49.97 23.75 50.46
N ARG A 3 -49.15 22.67 50.48
CA ARG A 3 -47.69 22.69 50.15
C ARG A 3 -47.16 21.33 49.68
N LEU A 4 -46.58 21.38 48.47
CA LEU A 4 -45.84 20.38 47.71
C LEU A 4 -44.33 20.66 47.87
N SER A 5 -43.47 19.65 48.07
CA SER A 5 -42.00 19.71 47.86
C SER A 5 -41.43 18.30 47.98
N ILE A 6 -41.09 17.58 46.90
CA ILE A 6 -39.87 17.68 46.05
C ILE A 6 -38.60 17.35 46.83
N THR A 7 -38.12 16.12 46.65
CA THR A 7 -36.71 15.67 46.51
C THR A 7 -36.73 14.14 46.29
N PHE A 8 -37.14 13.62 45.13
CA PHE A 8 -36.38 13.50 43.87
C PHE A 8 -34.87 13.75 43.99
N LEU A 9 -34.10 12.85 43.37
CA LEU A 9 -32.66 12.95 43.11
C LEU A 9 -31.73 12.35 44.18
N SER A 10 -31.95 11.07 44.52
CA SER A 10 -30.87 10.19 44.99
C SER A 10 -29.87 9.94 43.86
N PHE A 11 -29.00 10.92 43.64
CA PHE A 11 -27.56 10.77 43.44
C PHE A 11 -27.07 9.44 42.85
N LEU A 12 -27.48 9.16 41.60
CA LEU A 12 -26.78 8.23 40.73
C LEU A 12 -25.54 8.96 40.16
N ILE A 13 -24.55 9.23 41.02
CA ILE A 13 -23.20 9.53 40.53
C ILE A 13 -22.64 8.21 40.03
N PHE A 14 -22.98 7.89 38.78
CA PHE A 14 -22.12 7.07 37.95
C PHE A 14 -20.84 7.89 37.77
N SER A 15 -19.87 7.61 38.62
CA SER A 15 -18.48 8.00 38.42
C SER A 15 -18.05 7.34 37.11
N PHE A 16 -18.28 8.02 35.99
CA PHE A 16 -17.60 7.74 34.75
C PHE A 16 -16.12 8.02 35.02
N HIS A 17 -15.42 7.00 35.50
CA HIS A 17 -13.99 6.93 35.34
C HIS A 17 -13.75 6.87 33.82
N LEU A 18 -13.61 8.07 33.24
CA LEU A 18 -12.88 8.26 32.00
C LEU A 18 -11.48 7.70 32.28
N VAL A 19 -11.32 6.41 32.01
CA VAL A 19 -10.01 5.82 31.82
C VAL A 19 -9.46 6.55 30.61
N ALA A 20 -8.61 7.55 30.86
CA ALA A 20 -7.74 8.08 29.84
C ALA A 20 -7.01 6.85 29.29
N GLN A 21 -7.36 6.46 28.06
CA GLN A 21 -6.60 5.46 27.34
C GLN A 21 -5.25 6.12 27.14
N ASP A 22 -4.24 5.67 27.88
CA ASP A 22 -2.84 5.99 27.58
C ASP A 22 -2.60 5.51 26.15
N GLU A 23 -2.75 6.43 25.21
CA GLU A 23 -2.39 6.23 23.82
C GLU A 23 -0.87 6.02 23.87
N ILE A 24 -0.43 4.77 23.69
CA ILE A 24 0.99 4.46 23.62
C ILE A 24 1.50 5.25 22.43
N GLU A 25 2.20 6.36 22.71
CA GLU A 25 2.80 7.19 21.68
C GLU A 25 3.94 6.39 21.04
N TYR A 26 3.62 5.68 19.96
CA TYR A 26 4.60 4.93 19.21
C TYR A 26 5.61 5.89 18.61
N ASN A 27 6.89 5.74 18.97
CA ASN A 27 7.94 6.44 18.25
C ASN A 27 7.88 6.01 16.77
N SER A 28 8.09 6.97 15.87
CA SER A 28 8.18 6.78 14.43
C SER A 28 9.09 5.63 14.00
N ASP A 29 10.10 5.28 14.81
CA ASP A 29 11.01 4.17 14.55
C ASP A 29 10.36 2.80 14.77
N ASP A 30 9.58 2.62 15.86
CA ASP A 30 8.81 1.39 16.11
C ASP A 30 7.83 1.13 14.96
N ILE A 31 7.17 2.17 14.46
CA ILE A 31 6.23 2.06 13.33
C ILE A 31 6.94 1.59 12.06
N LYS A 32 8.13 2.13 11.76
CA LYS A 32 8.92 1.73 10.60
C LYS A 32 9.38 0.29 10.73
N GLU A 33 9.89 -0.10 11.90
CA GLU A 33 10.35 -1.45 12.18
C GLU A 33 9.22 -2.47 12.02
N ILE A 34 8.08 -2.27 12.68
CA ILE A 34 6.93 -3.19 12.60
C ILE A 34 6.45 -3.34 11.15
N LYS A 35 6.35 -2.24 10.39
CA LYS A 35 5.92 -2.31 8.99
C LYS A 35 6.93 -3.06 8.12
N PHE A 36 8.21 -2.77 8.27
CA PHE A 36 9.27 -3.45 7.52
C PHE A 36 9.32 -4.94 7.84
N SER A 37 9.34 -5.30 9.13
CA SER A 37 9.35 -6.68 9.61
C SER A 37 8.09 -7.43 9.20
N GLY A 38 6.93 -6.77 9.21
CA GLY A 38 5.68 -7.36 8.72
C GLY A 38 5.74 -7.70 7.23
N MET A 39 6.26 -6.81 6.39
CA MET A 39 6.45 -7.09 4.96
C MET A 39 7.42 -8.26 4.74
N GLN A 40 8.49 -8.33 5.53
CA GLN A 40 9.44 -9.43 5.50
C GLN A 40 8.79 -10.76 5.90
N LEU A 41 7.91 -10.75 6.91
CA LEU A 41 7.15 -11.94 7.34
C LEU A 41 6.25 -12.50 6.22
N ILE A 42 5.68 -11.64 5.36
CA ILE A 42 4.93 -12.09 4.16
C ILE A 42 5.85 -12.72 3.13
N LYS A 43 7.10 -12.25 2.98
CA LYS A 43 8.10 -12.91 2.14
C LYS A 43 8.57 -14.24 2.71
N GLU A 44 8.70 -14.36 4.03
CA GLU A 44 8.97 -15.64 4.68
C GLU A 44 7.81 -16.63 4.49
N TYR A 45 6.57 -16.15 4.50
CA TYR A 45 5.41 -16.98 4.17
C TYR A 45 5.45 -17.48 2.70
N GLU A 46 5.82 -16.62 1.74
CA GLU A 46 6.06 -17.03 0.35
C GLU A 46 7.15 -18.12 0.27
N GLN A 47 8.25 -17.94 0.98
CA GLN A 47 9.36 -18.89 1.02
C GLN A 47 8.96 -20.23 1.65
N LEU A 48 8.16 -20.21 2.72
CA LEU A 48 7.62 -21.41 3.36
C LEU A 48 6.84 -22.25 2.35
N LEU A 49 5.92 -21.63 1.60
CA LEU A 49 5.13 -22.34 0.59
C LEU A 49 6.01 -22.90 -0.52
N ASN A 50 7.00 -22.14 -1.00
CA ASN A 50 7.95 -22.64 -1.99
C ASN A 50 8.75 -23.83 -1.45
N LEU A 51 9.23 -23.78 -0.21
CA LEU A 51 9.99 -24.86 0.44
C LEU A 51 9.15 -26.13 0.59
N ILE A 52 7.87 -26.00 0.96
CA ILE A 52 6.93 -27.14 1.03
C ILE A 52 6.67 -27.73 -0.37
N SER A 53 6.67 -26.89 -1.41
CA SER A 53 6.46 -27.34 -2.79
C SER A 53 7.73 -27.83 -3.51
N ASN A 54 8.89 -27.76 -2.86
CA ASN A 54 10.16 -28.08 -3.49
C ASN A 54 10.36 -29.61 -3.61
N THR A 55 10.80 -30.10 -4.79
CA THR A 55 11.01 -31.53 -5.07
C THR A 55 12.22 -32.14 -4.37
N ASP A 56 13.22 -31.32 -4.01
CA ASP A 56 14.45 -31.76 -3.37
C ASP A 56 14.28 -31.93 -1.85
N VAL A 57 13.18 -31.40 -1.30
CA VAL A 57 12.83 -31.56 0.12
C VAL A 57 11.98 -32.81 0.28
N GLY A 58 12.51 -33.82 0.97
CA GLY A 58 11.77 -35.05 1.25
C GLY A 58 10.52 -34.83 2.11
N TYR A 59 9.50 -35.69 1.94
CA TYR A 59 8.19 -35.57 2.61
C TYR A 59 8.27 -35.46 4.14
N ALA A 60 9.14 -36.23 4.80
CA ALA A 60 9.34 -36.14 6.24
C ALA A 60 9.81 -34.74 6.65
N LYS A 61 10.75 -34.17 5.87
CA LYS A 61 11.27 -32.82 6.13
C LYS A 61 10.23 -31.74 5.84
N GLN A 62 9.42 -31.89 4.80
CA GLN A 62 8.28 -31.00 4.54
C GLN A 62 7.30 -30.99 5.73
N GLY A 63 7.02 -32.16 6.32
CA GLY A 63 6.21 -32.28 7.53
C GLY A 63 6.80 -31.52 8.74
N GLU A 64 8.10 -31.62 8.96
CA GLU A 64 8.80 -30.83 9.99
C GLU A 64 8.71 -29.32 9.73
N ILE A 65 8.94 -28.89 8.49
CA ILE A 65 8.85 -27.48 8.08
C ILE A 65 7.45 -26.93 8.38
N ILE A 66 6.41 -27.66 7.98
CA ILE A 66 5.02 -27.30 8.25
C ILE A 66 4.77 -27.19 9.76
N LYS A 67 5.21 -28.18 10.53
CA LYS A 67 5.00 -28.18 11.99
C LYS A 67 5.72 -27.00 12.67
N ASN A 68 6.97 -26.76 12.29
CA ASN A 68 7.80 -25.70 12.88
C ASN A 68 7.28 -24.30 12.56
N SER A 69 6.54 -24.12 11.45
CA SER A 69 6.04 -22.79 11.05
C SER A 69 4.97 -22.23 12.00
N TYR A 70 4.36 -23.06 12.84
CA TYR A 70 3.32 -22.65 13.79
C TYR A 70 3.53 -23.18 15.22
N GLN A 71 4.58 -23.98 15.46
CA GLN A 71 4.87 -24.50 16.79
C GLN A 71 5.62 -23.47 17.64
N LYS A 72 5.09 -23.20 18.84
CA LYS A 72 5.67 -22.23 19.79
C LYS A 72 7.10 -22.58 20.15
N GLY A 73 7.97 -21.57 20.19
CA GLY A 73 9.36 -21.70 20.64
C GLY A 73 10.35 -22.15 19.58
N PHE A 74 9.92 -22.30 18.32
CA PHE A 74 10.79 -22.59 17.19
C PHE A 74 11.19 -21.28 16.49
N GLY A 75 12.47 -21.14 16.14
CA GLY A 75 12.97 -19.93 15.46
C GLY A 75 12.39 -19.68 14.07
N GLN A 76 11.69 -20.65 13.48
CA GLN A 76 11.03 -20.55 12.17
C GLN A 76 9.51 -20.34 12.29
N GLN A 77 9.02 -20.02 13.49
CA GLN A 77 7.59 -19.79 13.72
C GLN A 77 7.16 -18.47 13.07
N ILE A 78 6.36 -18.56 12.01
CA ILE A 78 5.77 -17.39 11.33
C ILE A 78 4.29 -17.18 11.68
N PHE A 79 3.58 -18.26 12.06
CA PHE A 79 2.19 -18.20 12.51
C PHE A 79 2.10 -18.29 14.04
N LYS A 80 1.14 -17.59 14.64
CA LYS A 80 0.97 -17.56 16.11
C LYS A 80 0.71 -18.96 16.70
N SER A 81 -0.09 -19.77 16.01
CA SER A 81 -0.40 -21.15 16.40
C SER A 81 -0.88 -21.96 15.18
N GLY A 82 -1.01 -23.28 15.35
CA GLY A 82 -1.57 -24.17 14.33
C GLY A 82 -3.06 -23.95 14.06
N GLU A 83 -3.75 -23.21 14.94
CA GLU A 83 -5.19 -22.92 14.90
C GLU A 83 -5.51 -21.62 14.14
N VAL A 84 -4.49 -20.86 13.76
CA VAL A 84 -4.64 -19.64 12.94
C VAL A 84 -5.48 -19.93 11.70
N VAL A 85 -6.48 -19.09 11.44
CA VAL A 85 -7.41 -19.28 10.33
C VAL A 85 -6.80 -18.75 9.03
N VAL A 86 -6.87 -19.59 7.99
CA VAL A 86 -6.49 -19.27 6.62
C VAL A 86 -7.66 -19.62 5.70
N GLU A 87 -8.21 -18.60 5.04
CA GLU A 87 -9.25 -18.82 4.04
C GLU A 87 -8.68 -19.58 2.84
N ASN A 88 -9.31 -20.70 2.48
CA ASN A 88 -8.76 -21.66 1.52
C ASN A 88 -8.81 -21.14 0.08
N ASN A 89 -7.63 -21.03 -0.56
CA ASN A 89 -7.46 -20.72 -1.98
C ASN A 89 -6.80 -21.86 -2.79
N LEU A 90 -6.73 -23.07 -2.22
CA LEU A 90 -6.07 -24.23 -2.84
C LEU A 90 -6.91 -24.86 -3.94
N ASN A 91 -8.21 -24.61 -4.01
CA ASN A 91 -9.02 -25.03 -5.14
C ASN A 91 -9.00 -23.92 -6.22
N PRO A 92 -8.51 -24.17 -7.44
CA PRO A 92 -8.48 -23.17 -8.51
C PRO A 92 -9.88 -22.70 -8.95
N GLU A 93 -10.95 -23.41 -8.58
CA GLU A 93 -12.35 -22.97 -8.81
C GLU A 93 -12.87 -21.97 -7.77
N TRP A 94 -12.17 -21.80 -6.64
CA TRP A 94 -12.59 -20.95 -5.53
C TRP A 94 -11.87 -19.61 -5.58
N THR A 95 -12.28 -18.77 -6.53
CA THR A 95 -11.62 -17.50 -6.84
C THR A 95 -12.37 -16.28 -6.31
N LYS A 96 -13.42 -16.51 -5.50
CA LYS A 96 -14.33 -15.49 -4.99
C LYS A 96 -14.77 -15.78 -3.56
N GLU A 97 -15.21 -14.72 -2.88
CA GLU A 97 -15.62 -14.74 -1.47
C GLU A 97 -16.80 -15.68 -1.18
N ASP A 98 -17.61 -16.01 -2.19
CA ASP A 98 -18.84 -16.80 -2.07
C ASP A 98 -18.63 -18.31 -1.84
N LYS A 99 -17.39 -18.80 -1.92
CA LYS A 99 -17.02 -20.21 -1.67
C LYS A 99 -15.91 -20.37 -0.63
N ILE A 100 -15.69 -19.36 0.19
CA ILE A 100 -14.64 -19.38 1.22
C ILE A 100 -14.89 -20.53 2.19
N LYS A 101 -13.86 -21.34 2.39
CA LYS A 101 -13.78 -22.29 3.49
C LYS A 101 -12.60 -21.93 4.36
N ASP A 102 -12.86 -21.72 5.63
CA ASP A 102 -11.81 -21.50 6.61
C ASP A 102 -11.12 -22.82 6.93
N LEU A 103 -9.80 -22.77 6.97
CA LEU A 103 -8.96 -23.87 7.43
C LEU A 103 -8.06 -23.38 8.55
N THR A 104 -7.73 -24.26 9.47
CA THR A 104 -6.58 -24.04 10.34
C THR A 104 -5.31 -23.98 9.49
N VAL A 105 -4.28 -23.25 9.92
CA VAL A 105 -3.01 -23.18 9.17
C VAL A 105 -2.37 -24.56 9.04
N ALA A 106 -2.51 -25.41 10.07
CA ALA A 106 -2.08 -26.80 10.00
C ALA A 106 -2.78 -27.56 8.85
N ASP A 107 -4.10 -27.45 8.74
CA ASP A 107 -4.85 -28.09 7.65
C ASP A 107 -4.53 -27.48 6.29
N TYR A 108 -4.41 -26.15 6.21
CA TYR A 108 -4.08 -25.45 4.98
C TYR A 108 -2.73 -25.89 4.43
N LEU A 109 -1.67 -25.85 5.24
CA LEU A 109 -0.32 -26.22 4.81
C LEU A 109 -0.20 -27.71 4.46
N ASN A 110 -0.88 -28.60 5.20
CA ASN A 110 -0.92 -30.02 4.86
C ASN A 110 -1.66 -30.27 3.53
N LYS A 111 -2.79 -29.60 3.29
CA LYS A 111 -3.50 -29.70 2.01
C LYS A 111 -2.69 -29.12 0.86
N PHE A 112 -1.99 -28.00 1.08
CA PHE A 112 -1.05 -27.45 0.11
C PHE A 112 0.04 -28.47 -0.22
N ASN A 113 0.63 -29.10 0.80
CA ASN A 113 1.64 -30.14 0.61
C ASN A 113 1.13 -31.34 -0.22
N LEU A 114 -0.10 -31.76 0.01
CA LEU A 114 -0.71 -32.92 -0.64
C LEU A 114 -1.20 -32.66 -2.06
N PHE A 115 -1.75 -31.48 -2.33
CA PHE A 115 -2.51 -31.25 -3.56
C PHE A 115 -1.89 -30.23 -4.51
N TYR A 116 -0.90 -29.45 -4.07
CA TYR A 116 -0.18 -28.54 -4.95
C TYR A 116 1.00 -29.25 -5.62
N SER A 117 1.15 -29.08 -6.93
CA SER A 117 2.23 -29.71 -7.70
C SER A 117 3.61 -29.27 -7.22
N LYS A 118 4.52 -30.22 -7.04
CA LYS A 118 5.90 -29.96 -6.66
C LYS A 118 6.72 -29.43 -7.84
N SER A 119 7.72 -28.60 -7.56
CA SER A 119 8.68 -28.07 -8.53
C SER A 119 10.04 -27.84 -7.89
N ASP A 120 11.11 -27.98 -8.66
CA ASP A 120 12.48 -27.57 -8.32
C ASP A 120 12.67 -26.04 -8.36
N GLN A 121 11.73 -25.31 -8.95
CA GLN A 121 11.71 -23.85 -9.04
C GLN A 121 10.65 -23.23 -8.13
N ASN A 122 10.86 -21.97 -7.75
CA ASN A 122 9.85 -21.21 -7.02
C ASN A 122 8.58 -21.05 -7.86
N SER A 123 7.49 -21.65 -7.40
CA SER A 123 6.21 -21.68 -8.09
C SER A 123 5.12 -20.87 -7.36
N VAL A 124 5.38 -20.41 -6.14
CA VAL A 124 4.54 -19.47 -5.40
C VAL A 124 5.21 -18.10 -5.38
N VAL A 125 4.47 -17.05 -5.72
CA VAL A 125 5.00 -15.68 -5.78
C VAL A 125 3.99 -14.74 -5.12
N PHE A 126 4.46 -13.94 -4.15
CA PHE A 126 3.70 -12.84 -3.59
C PHE A 126 4.24 -11.51 -4.12
N GLN A 127 3.35 -10.62 -4.55
CA GLN A 127 3.71 -9.31 -5.09
C GLN A 127 2.76 -8.22 -4.57
N ASN A 128 3.07 -6.96 -4.90
CA ASN A 128 2.25 -5.80 -4.52
C ASN A 128 1.94 -5.78 -3.02
N ILE A 129 2.99 -5.96 -2.20
CA ILE A 129 2.87 -6.04 -0.73
C ILE A 129 2.73 -4.63 -0.17
N GLU A 130 1.64 -4.38 0.54
CA GLU A 130 1.30 -3.05 1.10
C GLU A 130 0.82 -3.19 2.55
N THR A 131 1.27 -2.29 3.43
CA THR A 131 0.92 -2.31 4.86
C THR A 131 -0.19 -1.31 5.16
N SER A 132 -1.10 -1.68 6.07
CA SER A 132 -2.04 -0.74 6.67
C SER A 132 -1.34 0.16 7.71
N PRO A 133 -2.02 1.20 8.21
CA PRO A 133 -1.67 1.78 9.51
C PRO A 133 -1.68 0.70 10.60
N ILE A 134 -0.77 0.84 11.57
CA ILE A 134 -0.76 0.00 12.77
C ILE A 134 -1.96 0.39 13.62
N ARG A 135 -2.64 -0.61 14.19
CA ARG A 135 -3.77 -0.42 15.10
C ARG A 135 -3.42 -1.04 16.45
N GLN A 136 -3.98 -0.46 17.50
CA GLN A 136 -3.89 -0.99 18.85
C GLN A 136 -5.29 -1.15 19.40
N GLU A 137 -5.65 -2.39 19.71
CA GLU A 137 -6.89 -2.71 20.43
C GLU A 137 -6.50 -3.53 21.66
N GLU A 138 -6.94 -4.79 21.78
CA GLU A 138 -6.46 -5.73 22.80
C GLU A 138 -4.97 -6.10 22.60
N TYR A 139 -4.49 -5.98 21.38
CA TYR A 139 -3.10 -6.19 20.97
C TYR A 139 -2.72 -5.23 19.84
N ILE A 140 -1.43 -5.10 19.57
CA ILE A 140 -0.90 -4.31 18.47
C ILE A 140 -0.92 -5.16 17.21
N TYR A 141 -1.50 -4.65 16.15
CA TYR A 141 -1.56 -5.38 14.89
C TYR A 141 -1.49 -4.46 13.67
N LEU A 142 -1.13 -5.06 12.55
CA LEU A 142 -1.26 -4.45 11.24
C LEU A 142 -1.79 -5.48 10.25
N GLU A 143 -2.48 -4.99 9.24
CA GLU A 143 -2.91 -5.79 8.12
C GLU A 143 -1.92 -5.57 6.96
N ILE A 144 -1.61 -6.62 6.21
CA ILE A 144 -0.77 -6.53 5.01
C ILE A 144 -1.49 -7.12 3.82
N TYR A 145 -1.75 -6.29 2.83
CA TYR A 145 -2.26 -6.68 1.53
C TYR A 145 -1.14 -7.26 0.67
N TYR A 146 -1.46 -8.29 -0.11
CA TYR A 146 -0.57 -8.82 -1.14
C TYR A 146 -1.36 -9.58 -2.21
N GLU A 147 -0.76 -9.74 -3.39
CA GLU A 147 -1.25 -10.59 -4.46
C GLU A 147 -0.51 -11.93 -4.45
N SER A 148 -1.26 -13.01 -4.33
CA SER A 148 -0.77 -14.39 -4.31
C SER A 148 -0.94 -15.04 -5.67
N ILE A 149 0.17 -15.50 -6.26
CA ILE A 149 0.22 -16.15 -7.56
C ILE A 149 0.81 -17.55 -7.40
N PHE A 150 0.03 -18.57 -7.77
CA PHE A 150 0.46 -19.95 -7.79
C PHE A 150 0.66 -20.38 -9.25
N LYS A 151 1.92 -20.60 -9.66
CA LYS A 151 2.31 -20.98 -11.04
C LYS A 151 2.19 -22.48 -11.30
N GLY A 152 2.16 -23.28 -10.23
CA GLY A 152 1.94 -24.71 -10.29
C GLY A 152 0.49 -25.05 -10.63
N ARG A 153 0.15 -26.34 -10.50
CA ARG A 153 -1.19 -26.87 -10.74
C ARG A 153 -1.67 -27.66 -9.53
N HIS A 154 -2.99 -27.74 -9.38
CA HIS A 154 -3.58 -28.68 -8.43
C HIS A 154 -3.49 -30.11 -8.99
N LEU A 155 -3.18 -31.10 -8.16
CA LEU A 155 -3.01 -32.49 -8.63
C LEU A 155 -4.33 -33.14 -9.06
N ASN A 156 -5.45 -32.71 -8.49
CA ASN A 156 -6.78 -33.27 -8.80
C ASN A 156 -7.63 -32.41 -9.75
N TYR A 157 -7.21 -31.19 -10.09
CA TYR A 157 -7.98 -30.28 -10.95
C TYR A 157 -7.13 -29.82 -12.12
N ASN A 158 -7.67 -29.87 -13.33
CA ASN A 158 -6.97 -29.45 -14.55
C ASN A 158 -7.23 -27.97 -14.89
N LEU A 159 -7.30 -27.12 -13.86
CA LEU A 159 -7.51 -25.68 -14.01
C LEU A 159 -6.28 -24.92 -13.49
N PRO A 160 -5.81 -23.88 -14.18
CA PRO A 160 -4.76 -23.02 -13.67
C PRO A 160 -5.27 -22.22 -12.47
N TYR A 161 -4.41 -21.96 -11.50
CA TYR A 161 -4.73 -21.03 -10.42
C TYR A 161 -4.90 -19.62 -10.98
N GLN A 162 -5.85 -18.90 -10.40
CA GLN A 162 -5.97 -17.45 -10.60
C GLN A 162 -5.15 -16.71 -9.54
N MET A 163 -4.71 -15.51 -9.90
CA MET A 163 -4.12 -14.59 -8.93
C MET A 163 -5.19 -14.17 -7.92
N ASN A 164 -4.85 -14.27 -6.64
CA ASN A 164 -5.75 -13.95 -5.53
C ASN A 164 -5.22 -12.76 -4.75
N ARG A 165 -6.10 -11.84 -4.39
CA ARG A 165 -5.78 -10.73 -3.48
C ARG A 165 -6.04 -11.17 -2.05
N ARG A 166 -5.06 -10.98 -1.18
CA ARG A 166 -5.08 -11.51 0.20
C ARG A 166 -4.70 -10.43 1.19
N VAL A 167 -5.16 -10.59 2.42
CA VAL A 167 -4.77 -9.80 3.57
C VAL A 167 -4.30 -10.74 4.65
N ALA A 168 -3.10 -10.50 5.17
CA ALA A 168 -2.62 -11.15 6.37
C ALA A 168 -2.75 -10.18 7.55
N THR A 169 -3.34 -10.66 8.65
CA THR A 169 -3.33 -9.93 9.92
C THR A 169 -2.11 -10.38 10.71
N ILE A 170 -1.29 -9.42 11.13
CA ILE A 170 -0.04 -9.66 11.85
C ILE A 170 -0.15 -9.03 13.22
N GLU A 171 -0.01 -9.85 14.26
CA GLU A 171 0.14 -9.40 15.64
C GLU A 171 1.60 -9.03 15.88
N ALA A 172 1.83 -7.89 16.52
CA ALA A 172 3.14 -7.44 16.96
C ALA A 172 3.20 -7.44 18.49
N GLN A 173 4.12 -8.23 19.05
CA GLN A 173 4.34 -8.32 20.48
C GLN A 173 5.73 -7.79 20.81
N ARG A 174 5.83 -6.83 21.74
CA ARG A 174 7.13 -6.34 22.20
C ARG A 174 7.81 -7.43 23.03
N LEU A 175 9.03 -7.79 22.66
CA LEU A 175 9.90 -8.63 23.46
C LEU A 175 10.59 -7.79 24.54
N SER A 176 11.24 -8.44 25.51
CA SER A 176 12.04 -7.74 26.51
C SER A 176 13.11 -6.87 25.82
N GLY A 177 12.98 -5.54 25.92
CA GLY A 177 13.85 -4.57 25.27
C GLY A 177 13.15 -3.80 24.14
N ASN A 178 13.87 -3.58 23.03
CA ASN A 178 13.44 -2.79 21.87
C ASN A 178 13.19 -3.63 20.62
N SER A 179 12.94 -4.94 20.74
CA SER A 179 12.64 -5.79 19.60
C SER A 179 11.17 -6.20 19.55
N TRP A 180 10.67 -6.36 18.34
CA TRP A 180 9.30 -6.80 18.06
C TRP A 180 9.26 -8.25 17.58
N ASP A 181 8.41 -9.07 18.19
CA ASP A 181 8.04 -10.40 17.69
C ASP A 181 6.75 -10.30 16.89
N LEU A 182 6.81 -10.60 15.60
CA LEU A 182 5.66 -10.55 14.71
C LEU A 182 5.21 -11.95 14.35
N LYS A 183 3.89 -12.18 14.35
CA LYS A 183 3.27 -13.46 13.97
C LYS A 183 2.02 -13.23 13.15
N ILE A 184 1.82 -14.06 12.13
CA ILE A 184 0.56 -14.09 11.38
C ILE A 184 -0.51 -14.72 12.26
N VAL A 185 -1.62 -14.01 12.45
CA VAL A 185 -2.79 -14.45 13.23
C VAL A 185 -4.02 -14.74 12.36
N GLY A 186 -3.98 -14.38 11.09
CA GLY A 186 -5.02 -14.74 10.12
C GLY A 186 -4.63 -14.39 8.70
N VAL A 187 -5.18 -15.11 7.73
CA VAL A 187 -5.03 -14.80 6.30
C VAL A 187 -6.38 -14.95 5.60
N THR A 188 -6.87 -13.86 5.03
CA THR A 188 -8.17 -13.76 4.37
C THR A 188 -8.05 -13.26 2.93
N PHE A 189 -9.10 -13.39 2.15
CA PHE A 189 -9.27 -12.74 0.85
C PHE A 189 -9.48 -11.25 1.07
N TYR A 190 -8.93 -10.48 0.13
CA TYR A 190 -9.12 -9.04 0.13
C TYR A 190 -10.58 -8.68 -0.21
N ASN A 191 -11.31 -8.25 0.81
CA ASN A 191 -12.61 -7.60 0.69
C ASN A 191 -12.46 -6.06 0.70
N PRO A 192 -12.91 -5.32 -0.33
CA PRO A 192 -12.75 -3.86 -0.40
C PRO A 192 -13.62 -3.07 0.56
N VAL A 193 -14.70 -3.64 1.09
CA VAL A 193 -15.58 -3.01 2.08
C VAL A 193 -14.90 -3.05 3.45
N ILE A 194 -14.35 -4.21 3.81
CA ILE A 194 -13.68 -4.43 5.09
C ILE A 194 -12.29 -3.80 5.09
N HIS A 195 -11.49 -4.06 4.05
CA HIS A 195 -10.09 -3.68 3.98
C HIS A 195 -9.84 -2.38 3.18
N HIS A 196 -10.75 -1.41 3.31
CA HIS A 196 -10.72 -0.12 2.60
C HIS A 196 -9.41 0.66 2.78
N ASN A 197 -8.66 0.39 3.85
CA ASN A 197 -7.39 1.06 4.17
C ASN A 197 -6.25 0.79 3.16
N PHE A 198 -6.32 -0.27 2.35
CA PHE A 198 -5.30 -0.54 1.32
C PHE A 198 -5.56 0.20 0.01
N LEU A 199 -6.84 0.41 -0.34
CA LEU A 199 -7.21 1.21 -1.52
C LEU A 199 -7.18 2.71 -1.25
N GLN A 200 -6.98 3.10 0.01
CA GLN A 200 -6.57 4.44 0.39
C GLN A 200 -5.06 4.66 0.23
N LYS A 201 -4.40 3.97 -0.71
CA LYS A 201 -3.37 4.66 -1.50
C LYS A 201 -4.08 5.87 -2.08
N LYS A 202 -3.95 6.95 -1.31
CA LYS A 202 -4.36 8.33 -1.54
C LYS A 202 -4.39 8.49 -3.05
N ASN A 203 -5.43 9.11 -3.60
CA ASN A 203 -5.23 9.92 -4.79
C ASN A 203 -4.16 10.95 -4.38
N ILE A 204 -2.89 10.53 -4.31
CA ILE A 204 -1.75 11.41 -4.39
C ILE A 204 -1.98 11.92 -5.80
N PRO A 205 -2.45 13.17 -5.97
CA PRO A 205 -2.51 13.71 -7.32
C PRO A 205 -1.13 13.45 -7.88
N ILE A 206 -1.08 12.74 -9.01
CA ILE A 206 0.19 12.52 -9.68
C ILE A 206 0.74 13.93 -9.89
N GLN A 207 1.80 14.25 -9.16
CA GLN A 207 2.46 15.53 -9.32
C GLN A 207 3.27 15.36 -10.59
N GLU A 208 2.64 15.73 -11.70
CA GLU A 208 3.31 15.91 -12.97
C GLU A 208 3.91 17.31 -12.97
N ILE A 209 5.23 17.38 -12.87
CA ILE A 209 5.97 18.62 -13.06
C ILE A 209 6.39 18.66 -14.53
N THR A 210 5.75 19.52 -15.31
CA THR A 210 6.20 19.83 -16.68
C THR A 210 7.23 20.95 -16.60
N ILE A 211 8.46 20.61 -16.91
CA ILE A 211 9.55 21.59 -17.06
C ILE A 211 9.57 22.03 -18.51
N ARG A 212 9.71 23.33 -18.75
CA ARG A 212 9.92 23.89 -20.08
C ARG A 212 11.20 24.70 -20.08
N TRP A 213 11.95 24.65 -21.19
CA TRP A 213 13.13 25.48 -21.38
C TRP A 213 13.15 26.05 -22.80
N GLU A 214 13.86 27.16 -22.97
CA GLU A 214 14.08 27.74 -24.30
C GLU A 214 15.11 26.90 -25.06
N GLY A 215 14.74 26.45 -26.24
CA GLY A 215 15.62 25.71 -27.13
C GLY A 215 15.10 25.77 -28.57
N ASP A 216 16.02 25.64 -29.53
CA ASP A 216 15.63 25.50 -30.93
C ASP A 216 14.99 24.12 -31.12
N ASN A 217 13.71 24.10 -31.54
CA ASN A 217 12.90 22.89 -31.79
C ASN A 217 13.46 21.98 -32.92
N LYS A 218 14.70 22.19 -33.36
CA LYS A 218 15.33 21.45 -34.44
C LYS A 218 16.49 20.61 -33.88
N SER A 219 16.23 19.31 -33.74
CA SER A 219 17.23 18.23 -33.64
C SER A 219 18.17 18.23 -32.42
N SER A 220 17.88 18.98 -31.36
CA SER A 220 18.66 18.92 -30.12
C SER A 220 18.17 17.76 -29.25
N LEU A 221 19.10 16.97 -28.71
CA LEU A 221 18.82 15.96 -27.69
C LEU A 221 19.17 16.56 -26.32
N TYR A 222 18.21 16.54 -25.41
CA TYR A 222 18.37 17.03 -24.05
C TYR A 222 18.48 15.88 -23.07
N THR A 223 19.32 16.05 -22.06
CA THR A 223 19.47 15.12 -20.92
C THR A 223 19.13 15.85 -19.64
N ILE A 224 18.25 15.25 -18.82
CA ILE A 224 17.68 15.87 -17.64
C ILE A 224 18.17 15.12 -16.40
N TYR A 225 18.76 15.84 -15.44
CA TYR A 225 19.26 15.29 -14.18
C TYR A 225 18.64 15.99 -12.97
N SER A 226 18.59 15.28 -11.84
CA SER A 226 18.42 15.86 -10.51
C SER A 226 19.56 15.40 -9.61
N GLY A 227 20.43 16.33 -9.21
CA GLY A 227 21.74 15.97 -8.65
C GLY A 227 22.51 15.08 -9.64
N GLU A 228 22.95 13.91 -9.18
CA GLU A 228 23.69 12.93 -10.00
C GLU A 228 22.75 11.93 -10.72
N LYS A 229 21.44 11.98 -10.46
CA LYS A 229 20.48 11.01 -11.00
C LYS A 229 19.95 11.47 -12.36
N LEU A 230 20.17 10.65 -13.39
CA LEU A 230 19.55 10.81 -14.70
C LEU A 230 18.04 10.57 -14.59
N LEU A 231 17.24 11.58 -14.95
CA LEU A 231 15.78 11.49 -14.99
C LEU A 231 15.27 11.05 -16.37
N GLY A 232 15.98 11.43 -17.44
CA GLY A 232 15.67 10.96 -18.79
C GLY A 232 16.28 11.83 -19.88
N THR A 233 15.93 11.52 -21.12
CA THR A 233 16.30 12.29 -22.31
C THR A 233 15.07 12.62 -23.14
N THR A 234 15.08 13.77 -23.82
CA THR A 234 14.02 14.16 -24.75
C THR A 234 14.56 15.02 -25.88
N SER A 235 13.92 15.01 -27.04
CA SER A 235 14.16 15.98 -28.11
C SER A 235 13.24 17.21 -28.02
N ASP A 236 12.25 17.15 -27.13
CA ASP A 236 11.30 18.24 -26.91
C ASP A 236 11.89 19.30 -26.00
N THR A 237 11.33 20.51 -26.05
CA THR A 237 11.64 21.63 -25.13
C THR A 237 10.87 21.55 -23.81
N PHE A 238 10.37 20.35 -23.48
CA PHE A 238 9.71 20.06 -22.22
C PHE A 238 9.98 18.62 -21.75
N PHE A 239 9.90 18.41 -20.43
CA PHE A 239 10.02 17.09 -19.82
C PHE A 239 9.05 16.97 -18.66
N ASN A 240 8.31 15.86 -18.62
CA ASN A 240 7.35 15.58 -17.56
C ASN A 240 7.98 14.65 -16.53
N ILE A 241 7.98 15.09 -15.28
CA ILE A 241 8.46 14.32 -14.15
C ILE A 241 7.26 13.88 -13.33
N LEU A 242 7.17 12.59 -13.03
CA LEU A 242 6.06 12.01 -12.28
C LEU A 242 6.54 11.58 -10.89
N ASN A 243 5.82 12.00 -9.85
CA ASN A 243 5.91 11.45 -8.48
C ASN A 243 7.31 11.48 -7.84
N HIS A 244 8.04 12.58 -8.03
CA HIS A 244 9.33 12.77 -7.39
C HIS A 244 9.23 13.79 -6.26
N HIS A 245 9.37 13.32 -5.01
CA HIS A 245 9.23 14.12 -3.79
C HIS A 245 10.57 14.63 -3.23
N ASP A 246 11.68 14.24 -3.86
CA ASP A 246 13.05 14.41 -3.38
C ASP A 246 13.90 15.34 -4.27
N LEU A 247 13.28 16.01 -5.26
CA LEU A 247 14.01 16.85 -6.20
C LEU A 247 14.19 18.25 -5.62
N GLN A 248 15.44 18.71 -5.56
CA GLN A 248 15.77 20.08 -5.16
C GLN A 248 16.12 20.96 -6.37
N THR A 249 16.87 20.41 -7.34
CA THR A 249 17.30 21.13 -8.54
C THR A 249 17.25 20.24 -9.76
N ILE A 250 16.98 20.84 -10.92
CA ILE A 250 16.95 20.12 -12.20
C ILE A 250 17.93 20.75 -13.17
N GLN A 251 18.78 19.92 -13.76
CA GLN A 251 19.78 20.34 -14.74
C GLN A 251 19.41 19.77 -16.10
N VAL A 252 19.30 20.64 -17.10
CA VAL A 252 19.04 20.26 -18.49
C VAL A 252 20.29 20.56 -19.31
N PHE A 253 20.81 19.53 -20.00
CA PHE A 253 21.98 19.63 -20.87
C PHE A 253 21.58 19.41 -22.32
N ASN A 254 21.97 20.31 -23.23
CA ASN A 254 21.83 20.12 -24.68
C ASN A 254 23.07 19.41 -25.23
N LEU A 255 22.91 18.20 -25.76
CA LEU A 255 23.99 17.39 -26.33
C LEU A 255 24.37 17.79 -27.77
N GLY A 256 23.57 18.64 -28.42
CA GLY A 256 23.78 19.05 -29.82
C GLY A 256 24.56 20.36 -29.99
N SER A 257 24.75 21.15 -28.94
CA SER A 257 25.47 22.42 -29.02
C SER A 257 26.97 22.25 -28.76
N GLN A 258 27.82 22.80 -29.63
CA GLN A 258 29.29 22.79 -29.47
C GLN A 258 29.77 23.47 -28.18
N GLN A 259 28.90 24.21 -27.49
CA GLN A 259 29.09 24.68 -26.13
C GLN A 259 28.11 23.92 -25.23
N ASN A 260 28.61 23.17 -24.25
CA ASN A 260 27.80 22.49 -23.24
C ASN A 260 27.10 23.54 -22.35
N LYS A 261 26.01 24.10 -22.85
CA LYS A 261 25.19 25.04 -22.09
C LYS A 261 24.21 24.22 -21.26
N SER A 262 24.32 24.35 -19.94
CA SER A 262 23.33 23.81 -19.01
C SER A 262 22.39 24.92 -18.56
N THR A 263 21.13 24.55 -18.33
CA THR A 263 20.17 25.38 -17.64
C THR A 263 19.81 24.68 -16.33
N THR A 264 20.04 25.36 -15.21
CA THR A 264 19.62 24.89 -13.89
C THR A 264 18.29 25.54 -13.54
N ILE A 265 17.32 24.72 -13.16
CA ILE A 265 15.99 25.16 -12.80
C ILE A 265 15.74 24.76 -11.34
N ASP A 266 15.41 25.76 -10.52
CA ASP A 266 15.04 25.57 -9.13
C ASP A 266 13.56 25.20 -9.05
N ILE A 267 13.26 24.06 -8.43
CA ILE A 267 11.89 23.55 -8.38
C ILE A 267 11.02 24.43 -7.48
N ASP A 268 11.58 25.05 -6.46
CA ASP A 268 10.82 25.92 -5.55
C ASP A 268 10.27 27.16 -6.30
N THR A 269 10.94 27.58 -7.38
CA THR A 269 10.41 28.62 -8.28
C THR A 269 9.27 28.14 -9.19
N ILE A 270 9.17 26.84 -9.48
CA ILE A 270 8.11 26.26 -10.33
C ILE A 270 6.85 25.94 -9.54
N GLN A 271 6.96 25.57 -8.25
CA GLN A 271 5.84 25.09 -7.44
C GLN A 271 4.67 26.10 -7.31
N ASN A 272 4.90 27.39 -7.59
CA ASN A 272 3.85 28.42 -7.68
C ASN A 272 2.94 28.31 -8.93
N THR A 273 3.18 27.34 -9.83
CA THR A 273 2.43 27.15 -11.10
C THR A 273 1.90 25.71 -11.28
N ILE A 274 1.69 24.97 -10.18
CA ILE A 274 1.21 23.57 -10.26
C ILE A 274 -0.30 23.55 -10.49
N SER A 275 -0.72 22.99 -11.64
CA SER A 275 -2.10 22.60 -11.88
C SER A 275 -2.33 21.16 -11.39
N THR A 276 -3.16 20.98 -10.35
CA THR A 276 -3.58 19.65 -9.88
C THR A 276 -4.60 19.05 -10.83
N GLY A 277 -4.26 17.95 -11.50
CA GLY A 277 -5.19 17.17 -12.33
C GLY A 277 -5.56 15.84 -11.68
N THR A 278 -6.86 15.51 -11.65
CA THR A 278 -7.35 14.15 -11.36
C THR A 278 -7.49 13.36 -12.66
N ILE A 279 -6.73 12.27 -12.80
CA ILE A 279 -6.89 11.35 -13.94
C ILE A 279 -8.13 10.49 -13.68
N SER A 280 -9.20 10.72 -14.43
CA SER A 280 -10.31 9.77 -14.52
C SER A 280 -9.92 8.59 -15.42
N PRO A 281 -10.39 7.36 -15.14
CA PRO A 281 -10.08 6.19 -15.97
C PRO A 281 -10.53 6.40 -17.42
N ILE A 282 -9.59 6.20 -18.35
CA ILE A 282 -9.79 6.34 -19.79
C ILE A 282 -10.86 5.34 -20.25
N ARG A 283 -12.09 5.82 -20.46
CA ARG A 283 -13.16 5.07 -21.12
C ARG A 283 -12.96 5.23 -22.63
N ASN A 284 -12.46 4.18 -23.29
CA ASN A 284 -12.31 4.14 -24.74
C ASN A 284 -13.65 4.42 -25.45
N LYS A 285 -13.83 5.64 -25.98
CA LYS A 285 -14.89 5.98 -26.94
C LYS A 285 -14.26 6.40 -28.26
N ARG A 286 -14.72 5.72 -29.32
CA ARG A 286 -14.31 5.88 -30.72
C ARG A 286 -14.42 7.33 -31.21
N LYS A 287 -13.47 7.68 -32.09
CA LYS A 287 -13.26 8.95 -32.79
C LYS A 287 -14.50 9.50 -33.50
N LYS A 288 -14.71 10.83 -33.39
CA LYS A 288 -15.23 11.68 -34.47
C LYS A 288 -14.38 12.95 -34.57
N LYS A 289 -13.97 13.27 -35.80
CA LYS A 289 -13.25 14.49 -36.24
C LYS A 289 -14.13 15.73 -36.05
N THR A 290 -13.54 16.85 -35.62
CA THR A 290 -13.81 18.21 -36.17
C THR A 290 -12.82 19.26 -35.65
N THR A 291 -12.19 19.95 -36.62
CA THR A 291 -11.84 21.38 -36.78
C THR A 291 -11.28 22.28 -35.66
N ASN A 292 -10.24 23.03 -36.03
CA ASN A 292 -9.55 24.09 -35.29
C ASN A 292 -10.44 25.30 -34.97
N ILE A 293 -10.30 25.84 -33.75
CA ILE A 293 -10.59 27.25 -33.41
C ILE A 293 -9.41 27.76 -32.57
N VAL A 294 -8.80 28.85 -33.01
CA VAL A 294 -7.83 29.65 -32.26
C VAL A 294 -8.59 30.51 -31.27
N GLY A 295 -8.29 30.38 -29.98
CA GLY A 295 -8.83 31.21 -28.91
C GLY A 295 -7.72 31.67 -27.99
N ILE A 296 -7.42 32.97 -28.02
CA ILE A 296 -6.59 33.66 -27.03
C ILE A 296 -7.38 33.66 -25.71
N ILE A 297 -6.86 33.05 -24.65
CA ILE A 297 -7.43 33.14 -23.30
C ILE A 297 -6.69 34.24 -22.54
N LEU A 298 -7.41 35.34 -22.32
CA LEU A 298 -7.07 36.40 -21.37
C LEU A 298 -7.41 35.90 -19.96
N VAL A 299 -6.44 35.82 -19.06
CA VAL A 299 -6.72 35.52 -17.65
C VAL A 299 -7.12 36.81 -16.94
N VAL A 300 -8.41 36.95 -16.65
CA VAL A 300 -8.95 37.99 -15.77
C VAL A 300 -8.82 37.50 -14.33
N VAL A 301 -7.98 38.17 -13.54
CA VAL A 301 -7.88 37.94 -12.10
C VAL A 301 -9.00 38.73 -11.42
N SER A 302 -10.03 38.04 -10.91
CA SER A 302 -11.05 38.66 -10.07
C SER A 302 -10.53 38.76 -8.62
N VAL A 303 -10.26 39.98 -8.16
CA VAL A 303 -10.00 40.26 -6.75
C VAL A 303 -11.36 40.37 -6.04
N PRO A 304 -11.64 39.60 -4.96
CA PRO A 304 -12.88 39.76 -4.21
C PRO A 304 -12.82 41.06 -3.39
N LEU A 305 -13.80 41.94 -3.63
CA LEU A 305 -14.03 43.16 -2.86
C LEU A 305 -14.53 42.77 -1.45
N ILE A 306 -13.73 43.03 -0.42
CA ILE A 306 -14.16 42.92 0.97
C ILE A 306 -15.06 44.13 1.27
N LEU A 307 -16.37 43.91 1.37
CA LEU A 307 -17.32 44.90 1.88
C LEU A 307 -17.22 44.95 3.41
N ILE A 308 -16.65 46.03 3.95
CA ILE A 308 -16.74 46.37 5.37
C ILE A 308 -18.12 47.03 5.58
N SER A 309 -19.06 46.33 6.23
CA SER A 309 -20.26 46.95 6.76
C SER A 309 -20.00 47.48 8.17
N LEU A 310 -19.83 48.79 8.30
CA LEU A 310 -19.94 49.49 9.59
C LEU A 310 -21.43 49.63 9.93
N PHE A 311 -21.88 48.85 10.92
CA PHE A 311 -23.13 49.13 11.62
C PHE A 311 -22.88 50.21 12.67
N THR A 312 -23.47 51.38 12.46
CA THR A 312 -23.73 52.36 13.52
C THR A 312 -24.95 51.91 14.33
N LYS A 313 -24.81 51.87 15.66
CA LYS A 313 -25.92 51.90 16.61
C LYS A 313 -25.50 52.66 17.86
N ASN A 314 -26.20 53.77 18.07
CA ASN A 314 -26.42 54.59 19.28
C ASN A 314 -25.20 55.08 20.07
#